data_AF-A0AA35UI19-F1
#
_entry.id   AF-A0AA35UI19-F1
#
_cell.length_a   1.000
_cell.length_b   1.000
_cell.length_c   1.000
_cell.angle_alpha   90.00
_cell.angle_beta   90.00
_cell.angle_gamma   90.00
#
_symmetry.space_group_name_H-M   'P 1'
#
loop_
_entity.id
_entity.type
_entity.pdbx_description
1 polymer ?
#
loop_
_entity_poly.entity_id
_entity_poly.type
_entity_poly.pdbx_seq_one_letter_code
_entity_poly.pdbx_strand_id
1 'polypeptide(L)'
;MDSEPGFLPKDFIQTAEGLRFAVVDGRPEDGRLLCTLRYVPLAGGLRKLSTAEAMDFLQEHRPAYLRRSRRLDAVLPAVPLECIAGHLRPRDRVRTLLAGTSRDAIEAKARRLLGVFAGEGLDLKEFGVTGSLLLGTQTLASDIDLVVYAPATFDAARTVVAEATADGRLDTPTEADWRKAYERRGCTLAFEDYLWHERRKFNTGFIEGTKFDLTLVLPGSWDSFQAAEKRGSLILRTRVTDDRGAFESPARYLTDHPRVGQVLSFTHTYVGQARTGEKIEASGQVEALPDGSERLIVGSSREAPGEYIRVLHDETD
;
A
#
# COMPACT_ATOMS: atom_id res chain seq x y z
N MET A 1 -19.30 15.57 -17.11
CA MET A 1 -18.08 16.35 -16.84
C MET A 1 -17.42 15.63 -15.69
N ASP A 2 -16.56 14.67 -16.01
CA ASP A 2 -15.83 13.91 -15.00
C ASP A 2 -14.84 14.87 -14.36
N SER A 3 -15.20 15.43 -13.21
CA SER A 3 -14.27 16.17 -12.38
C SER A 3 -13.07 15.27 -12.14
N GLU A 4 -11.90 15.75 -12.52
CA GLU A 4 -10.63 15.05 -12.31
C GLU A 4 -10.59 14.57 -10.85
N PRO A 5 -10.36 13.27 -10.59
CA PRO A 5 -10.33 12.78 -9.22
C PRO A 5 -9.28 13.59 -8.44
N GLY A 6 -9.59 13.93 -7.19
CA GLY A 6 -8.67 14.61 -6.30
C GLY A 6 -7.42 13.79 -6.01
N PHE A 7 -6.80 14.01 -4.87
CA PHE A 7 -5.64 13.19 -4.47
C PHE A 7 -6.07 11.75 -4.18
N LEU A 8 -5.26 10.77 -4.57
CA LEU A 8 -5.47 9.36 -4.25
C LEU A 8 -4.27 8.80 -3.47
N PRO A 9 -4.46 7.79 -2.61
CA PRO A 9 -3.34 7.00 -2.10
C PRO A 9 -2.44 6.54 -3.24
N LYS A 10 -1.12 6.48 -2.99
CA LYS A 10 -0.07 6.22 -4.01
C LYS A 10 0.23 7.36 -4.99
N ASP A 11 -0.49 8.47 -4.93
CA ASP A 11 -0.02 9.71 -5.56
C ASP A 11 1.13 10.32 -4.76
N PHE A 12 1.85 11.24 -5.41
CA PHE A 12 2.80 12.12 -4.75
C PHE A 12 2.41 13.58 -4.91
N ILE A 13 2.64 14.38 -3.87
CA ILE A 13 2.56 15.83 -3.95
C ILE A 13 3.95 16.46 -3.81
N GLN A 14 4.12 17.60 -4.45
CA GLN A 14 5.28 18.49 -4.36
C GLN A 14 4.91 19.73 -3.56
N THR A 15 5.73 20.14 -2.60
CA THR A 15 5.62 21.49 -2.03
C THR A 15 6.48 22.49 -2.81
N ALA A 16 6.25 23.79 -2.63
CA ALA A 16 7.05 24.84 -3.28
C ALA A 16 8.57 24.68 -3.00
N GLU A 17 8.92 24.10 -1.86
CA GLU A 17 10.32 23.86 -1.47
C GLU A 17 10.91 22.59 -2.07
N GLY A 18 10.16 21.86 -2.90
CA GLY A 18 10.63 20.65 -3.58
C GLY A 18 10.51 19.36 -2.77
N LEU A 19 9.89 19.39 -1.58
CA LEU A 19 9.63 18.19 -0.78
C LEU A 19 8.62 17.27 -1.48
N ARG A 20 8.81 15.95 -1.37
CA ARG A 20 7.93 14.93 -1.98
C ARG A 20 7.23 14.14 -0.91
N PHE A 21 5.90 14.25 -0.87
CA PHE A 21 5.07 13.48 0.05
C PHE A 21 4.26 12.44 -0.71
N ALA A 22 4.23 11.21 -0.21
CA ALA A 22 3.27 10.20 -0.66
C ALA A 22 1.93 10.46 0.03
N VAL A 23 0.84 10.46 -0.74
CA VAL A 23 -0.51 10.66 -0.21
C VAL A 23 -0.94 9.43 0.60
N VAL A 24 -1.47 9.66 1.81
CA VAL A 24 -1.99 8.61 2.70
C VAL A 24 -3.49 8.47 2.53
N ASP A 25 -4.20 9.59 2.69
CA ASP A 25 -5.64 9.70 2.48
C ASP A 25 -5.89 10.84 1.48
N GLY A 26 -6.68 10.54 0.45
CA GLY A 26 -7.04 11.49 -0.59
C GLY A 26 -7.94 12.64 -0.12
N ARG A 27 -8.59 12.49 1.03
CA ARG A 27 -9.51 13.46 1.61
C ARG A 27 -8.77 14.44 2.53
N PRO A 28 -8.77 15.74 2.22
CA PRO A 28 -8.22 16.73 3.12
C PRO A 28 -8.89 16.71 4.49
N GLU A 29 -8.14 17.06 5.52
CA GLU A 29 -8.61 17.30 6.88
C GLU A 29 -8.19 18.72 7.26
N ASP A 30 -9.16 19.58 7.62
CA ASP A 30 -8.94 20.98 7.97
C ASP A 30 -8.09 21.75 6.94
N GLY A 31 -8.40 21.56 5.64
CA GLY A 31 -7.69 22.21 4.53
C GLY A 31 -6.28 21.66 4.27
N ARG A 32 -5.94 20.48 4.80
CA ARG A 32 -4.61 19.86 4.66
C ARG A 32 -4.72 18.43 4.14
N LEU A 33 -3.78 18.05 3.28
CA LEU A 33 -3.70 16.68 2.77
C LEU A 33 -2.83 15.81 3.67
N LEU A 34 -3.38 14.70 4.17
CA LEU A 34 -2.66 13.72 4.97
C LEU A 34 -1.69 12.93 4.09
N CYS A 35 -0.42 12.94 4.45
CA CYS A 35 0.62 12.39 3.62
C CYS A 35 1.84 11.94 4.44
N THR A 36 2.87 11.41 3.79
CA THR A 36 4.13 11.04 4.43
C THR A 36 5.28 11.61 3.61
N LEU A 37 6.18 12.38 4.24
CA LEU A 37 7.38 12.85 3.56
C LEU A 37 8.26 11.65 3.19
N ARG A 38 8.65 11.56 1.92
CA ARG A 38 9.46 10.46 1.40
C ARG A 38 10.77 10.93 0.81
N TYR A 39 10.81 12.13 0.24
CA TYR A 39 12.03 12.68 -0.34
C TYR A 39 12.18 14.16 -0.06
N VAL A 40 13.42 14.57 0.18
CA VAL A 40 13.86 15.96 0.27
C VAL A 40 14.73 16.30 -0.94
N PRO A 41 14.71 17.56 -1.43
CA PRO A 41 15.61 17.98 -2.49
C PRO A 41 17.06 17.94 -2.02
N LEU A 42 17.95 17.52 -2.93
CA LEU A 42 19.40 17.61 -2.79
C LEU A 42 19.95 18.22 -4.09
N ALA A 43 21.14 18.82 -4.07
CA ALA A 43 21.77 19.34 -5.29
C ALA A 43 21.79 18.27 -6.39
N GLY A 44 21.07 18.53 -7.50
CA GLY A 44 20.99 17.62 -8.65
C GLY A 44 20.07 16.40 -8.47
N GLY A 45 19.27 16.29 -7.40
CA GLY A 45 18.39 15.13 -7.23
C GLY A 45 17.48 15.15 -5.99
N LEU A 46 17.08 13.96 -5.56
CA LEU A 46 16.20 13.72 -4.41
C LEU A 46 16.86 12.72 -3.47
N ARG A 47 16.85 13.01 -2.16
CA ARG A 47 17.27 12.06 -1.12
C ARG A 47 16.04 11.39 -0.52
N LYS A 48 15.99 10.05 -0.57
CA LYS A 48 14.94 9.26 0.08
C LYS A 48 15.15 9.27 1.60
N LEU A 49 14.06 9.44 2.35
CA LEU A 49 14.04 9.37 3.81
C LEU A 49 13.37 8.08 4.29
N SER A 50 13.86 7.52 5.38
CA SER A 50 13.10 6.63 6.25
C SER A 50 11.97 7.39 6.95
N THR A 51 11.03 6.68 7.58
CA THR A 51 9.93 7.32 8.33
C THR A 51 10.45 8.14 9.50
N ALA A 52 11.42 7.61 10.26
CA ALA A 52 12.02 8.31 11.39
C ALA A 52 12.73 9.59 10.93
N GLU A 53 13.62 9.50 9.93
CA GLU A 53 14.29 10.68 9.37
C GLU A 53 13.31 11.73 8.84
N ALA A 54 12.21 11.29 8.22
CA ALA A 54 11.17 12.18 7.73
C ALA A 54 10.45 12.93 8.87
N MET A 55 10.16 12.25 9.98
CA MET A 55 9.56 12.87 11.16
C MET A 55 10.52 13.85 11.82
N ASP A 56 11.77 13.47 12.01
CA ASP A 56 12.82 14.33 12.59
C ASP A 56 13.03 15.59 11.74
N PHE A 57 13.16 15.42 10.41
CA PHE A 57 13.30 16.55 9.47
C PHE A 57 12.11 17.50 9.55
N LEU A 58 10.89 16.97 9.59
CA LEU A 58 9.68 17.80 9.68
C LEU A 58 9.60 18.51 11.03
N GLN A 59 9.96 17.86 12.13
CA GLN A 59 9.95 18.48 13.45
C GLN A 59 10.97 19.63 13.54
N GLU A 60 12.16 19.45 12.98
CA GLU A 60 13.23 20.45 13.02
C GLU A 60 12.98 21.61 12.05
N HIS A 61 12.63 21.32 10.79
CA HIS A 61 12.64 22.33 9.72
C HIS A 61 11.24 22.77 9.28
N ARG A 62 10.21 21.94 9.49
CA ARG A 62 8.84 22.17 8.98
C ARG A 62 7.74 21.76 9.98
N PRO A 63 7.79 22.18 11.26
CA PRO A 63 6.83 21.73 12.27
C PRO A 63 5.38 22.12 11.93
N ALA A 64 5.20 23.14 11.10
CA ALA A 64 3.91 23.55 10.56
C ALA A 64 3.22 22.47 9.68
N TYR A 65 3.95 21.45 9.23
CA TYR A 65 3.39 20.31 8.48
C TYR A 65 3.03 19.12 9.37
N LEU A 66 3.30 19.13 10.68
CA LEU A 66 2.87 18.06 11.58
C LEU A 66 1.53 18.41 12.22
N ARG A 67 0.51 17.54 12.07
CA ARG A 67 -0.82 17.75 12.67
C ARG A 67 -1.35 16.46 13.27
N ARG A 68 -2.13 16.59 14.34
CA ARG A 68 -2.93 15.47 14.85
C ARG A 68 -4.16 15.34 13.96
N SER A 69 -4.27 14.22 13.24
CA SER A 69 -5.49 13.84 12.56
C SER A 69 -6.47 13.29 13.58
N ARG A 70 -7.70 13.82 13.57
CA ARG A 70 -8.83 13.29 14.35
C ARG A 70 -9.32 11.98 13.73
N ARG A 71 -9.22 11.87 12.40
CA ARG A 71 -9.63 10.68 11.65
C ARG A 71 -8.79 9.44 12.01
N LEU A 72 -7.46 9.61 12.12
CA LEU A 72 -6.51 8.52 12.40
C LEU A 72 -6.06 8.45 13.87
N ASP A 73 -6.50 9.40 14.69
CA ASP A 73 -6.09 9.57 16.08
C ASP A 73 -4.56 9.51 16.25
N ALA A 74 -3.83 10.17 15.36
CA ALA A 74 -2.36 10.10 15.22
C ALA A 74 -1.77 11.45 14.79
N VAL A 75 -0.53 11.73 15.20
CA VAL A 75 0.24 12.85 14.65
C VAL A 75 0.95 12.37 13.39
N LEU A 76 0.70 13.04 12.27
CA LEU A 76 1.32 12.72 10.99
C LEU A 76 1.54 13.98 10.14
N PRO A 77 2.33 13.88 9.06
CA PRO A 77 2.47 14.97 8.11
C PRO A 77 1.15 15.29 7.41
N ALA A 78 0.80 16.57 7.40
CA ALA A 78 -0.40 17.15 6.80
C ALA A 78 -0.05 18.49 6.14
N VAL A 79 0.06 18.48 4.81
CA VAL A 79 0.48 19.64 4.01
C VAL A 79 -0.74 20.50 3.68
N PRO A 80 -0.74 21.82 3.96
CA PRO A 80 -1.79 22.73 3.51
C PRO A 80 -1.99 22.66 2.00
N LEU A 81 -3.24 22.66 1.54
CA LEU A 81 -3.55 22.56 0.12
C LEU A 81 -2.90 23.69 -0.69
N GLU A 82 -2.84 24.90 -0.12
CA GLU A 82 -2.19 26.06 -0.72
C GLU A 82 -0.66 25.93 -0.84
N CYS A 83 -0.03 25.02 -0.09
CA CYS A 83 1.40 24.74 -0.18
C CYS A 83 1.74 23.66 -1.21
N ILE A 84 0.73 23.01 -1.81
CA ILE A 84 0.93 22.00 -2.84
C ILE A 84 1.20 22.69 -4.18
N ALA A 85 2.45 22.60 -4.63
CA ALA A 85 2.93 23.18 -5.88
C ALA A 85 2.85 22.21 -7.07
N GLY A 86 2.62 20.91 -6.82
CA GLY A 86 2.51 19.91 -7.89
C GLY A 86 1.89 18.60 -7.44
N HIS A 87 1.23 17.93 -8.38
CA HIS A 87 0.58 16.63 -8.20
C HIS A 87 1.16 15.64 -9.21
N LEU A 88 1.76 14.57 -8.70
CA LEU A 88 2.41 13.51 -9.47
C LEU A 88 1.53 12.28 -9.40
N ARG A 89 0.96 11.90 -10.55
CA ARG A 89 -0.05 10.85 -10.66
C ARG A 89 0.51 9.58 -11.32
N PRO A 90 0.33 8.39 -10.71
CA PRO A 90 0.80 7.14 -11.29
C PRO A 90 0.26 6.85 -12.70
N ARG A 91 -1.00 7.21 -12.99
CA ARG A 91 -1.61 7.06 -14.33
C ARG A 91 -0.89 7.87 -15.41
N ASP A 92 -0.54 9.12 -15.09
CA ASP A 92 0.20 9.98 -16.02
C ASP A 92 1.58 9.39 -16.31
N ARG A 93 2.20 8.79 -15.30
CA ARG A 93 3.50 8.15 -15.46
C ARG A 93 3.47 6.95 -16.41
N VAL A 94 2.45 6.10 -16.34
CA VAL A 94 2.27 4.99 -17.29
C VAL A 94 2.16 5.51 -18.73
N ARG A 95 1.37 6.57 -18.95
CA ARG A 95 1.24 7.19 -20.29
C ARG A 95 2.59 7.64 -20.84
N THR A 96 3.40 8.34 -20.03
CA THR A 96 4.74 8.77 -20.44
C THR A 96 5.68 7.59 -20.70
N LEU A 97 5.65 6.54 -19.85
CA LEU A 97 6.47 5.34 -20.02
C LEU A 97 6.15 4.61 -21.33
N LEU A 98 4.87 4.50 -21.68
CA LEU A 98 4.43 3.79 -22.89
C LEU A 98 4.73 4.59 -24.17
N ALA A 99 4.61 5.93 -24.13
CA ALA A 99 4.85 6.80 -25.28
C ALA A 99 6.34 7.06 -25.59
N GLY A 100 7.22 6.94 -24.59
CA GLY A 100 8.63 7.28 -24.71
C GLY A 100 9.56 6.10 -25.01
N THR A 101 10.87 6.37 -25.04
CA THR A 101 11.93 5.36 -24.91
C THR A 101 12.29 5.18 -23.44
N SER A 102 12.65 3.95 -23.07
CA SER A 102 13.08 3.67 -21.69
C SER A 102 14.41 4.35 -21.42
N ARG A 103 14.49 5.09 -20.31
CA ARG A 103 15.70 5.81 -19.90
C ARG A 103 16.70 4.92 -19.17
N ASP A 104 16.22 3.84 -18.57
CA ASP A 104 17.02 2.85 -17.86
C ASP A 104 16.38 1.45 -17.91
N ALA A 105 17.08 0.49 -17.29
CA ALA A 105 16.67 -0.90 -17.24
C ALA A 105 15.36 -1.13 -16.45
N ILE A 106 15.10 -0.36 -15.39
CA ILE A 106 13.88 -0.52 -14.58
C ILE A 106 12.66 -0.03 -15.37
N GLU A 107 12.77 1.07 -16.10
CA GLU A 107 11.71 1.51 -17.01
C GLU A 107 11.45 0.50 -18.12
N ALA A 108 12.50 -0.09 -18.70
CA ALA A 108 12.36 -1.13 -19.72
C ALA A 108 11.62 -2.36 -19.19
N LYS A 109 11.96 -2.81 -17.97
CA LYS A 109 11.26 -3.90 -17.29
C LYS A 109 9.81 -3.56 -16.94
N ALA A 110 9.54 -2.35 -16.43
CA ALA A 110 8.19 -1.89 -16.15
C ALA A 110 7.31 -1.87 -17.41
N ARG A 111 7.85 -1.46 -18.56
CA ARG A 111 7.14 -1.52 -19.85
C ARG A 111 6.85 -2.95 -20.30
N ARG A 112 7.82 -3.86 -20.14
CA ARG A 112 7.61 -5.28 -20.45
C ARG A 112 6.55 -5.90 -19.56
N LEU A 113 6.57 -5.61 -18.27
CA LEU A 113 5.55 -6.04 -17.31
C LEU A 113 4.15 -5.52 -17.68
N LEU A 114 4.03 -4.24 -18.04
CA LEU A 114 2.77 -3.69 -18.58
C LEU A 114 2.35 -4.40 -19.89
N GLY A 115 3.31 -4.78 -20.72
CA GLY A 115 3.07 -5.59 -21.93
C GLY A 115 2.50 -6.97 -21.65
N VAL A 116 2.92 -7.63 -20.56
CA VAL A 116 2.34 -8.91 -20.11
C VAL A 116 0.86 -8.74 -19.80
N PHE A 117 0.49 -7.73 -19.00
CA PHE A 117 -0.92 -7.45 -18.69
C PHE A 117 -1.74 -7.08 -19.93
N ALA A 118 -1.19 -6.25 -20.81
CA ALA A 118 -1.86 -5.88 -22.05
C ALA A 118 -2.07 -7.07 -23.01
N GLY A 119 -1.11 -7.99 -23.06
CA GLY A 119 -1.21 -9.23 -23.85
C GLY A 119 -2.37 -10.13 -23.42
N GLU A 120 -2.75 -10.06 -22.14
CA GLU A 120 -3.91 -10.75 -21.55
C GLU A 120 -5.21 -9.92 -21.62
N GLY A 121 -5.19 -8.81 -22.36
CA GLY A 121 -6.37 -7.98 -22.63
C GLY A 121 -6.72 -6.97 -21.54
N LEU A 122 -5.85 -6.71 -20.56
CA LEU A 122 -6.11 -5.72 -19.52
C LEU A 122 -5.88 -4.30 -20.05
N ASP A 123 -6.81 -3.38 -19.76
CA ASP A 123 -6.70 -1.97 -20.17
C ASP A 123 -5.66 -1.23 -19.30
N LEU A 124 -4.53 -0.85 -19.92
CA LEU A 124 -3.45 -0.12 -19.27
C LEU A 124 -3.85 1.30 -18.80
N LYS A 125 -5.01 1.83 -19.20
CA LYS A 125 -5.56 3.07 -18.62
C LYS A 125 -5.95 2.91 -17.15
N GLU A 126 -6.22 1.68 -16.72
CA GLU A 126 -6.51 1.34 -15.32
C GLU A 126 -5.24 1.07 -14.50
N PHE A 127 -4.05 1.25 -15.11
CA PHE A 127 -2.76 1.07 -14.44
C PHE A 127 -2.08 2.40 -14.14
N GLY A 128 -1.29 2.39 -13.08
CA GLY A 128 -0.37 3.44 -12.69
C GLY A 128 0.97 2.87 -12.25
N VAL A 129 2.01 3.71 -12.25
CA VAL A 129 3.33 3.39 -11.71
C VAL A 129 3.68 4.44 -10.66
N THR A 130 3.95 4.01 -9.43
CA THR A 130 4.23 4.90 -8.29
C THR A 130 5.69 4.77 -7.81
N GLY A 131 5.99 5.30 -6.63
CA GLY A 131 7.27 5.12 -5.96
C GLY A 131 8.42 5.77 -6.70
N SER A 132 9.55 5.06 -6.78
CA SER A 132 10.78 5.60 -7.38
C SER A 132 10.62 5.91 -8.87
N LEU A 133 9.88 5.07 -9.61
CA LEU A 133 9.62 5.26 -11.03
C LEU A 133 8.74 6.48 -11.33
N LEU A 134 7.79 6.82 -10.45
CA LEU A 134 6.99 8.05 -10.56
C LEU A 134 7.85 9.30 -10.40
N LEU A 135 8.79 9.27 -9.47
CA LEU A 135 9.68 10.41 -9.19
C LEU A 135 10.90 10.46 -10.11
N GLY A 136 11.17 9.40 -10.88
CA GLY A 136 12.38 9.29 -11.69
C GLY A 136 13.65 9.10 -10.85
N THR A 137 13.53 8.53 -9.65
CA THR A 137 14.64 8.32 -8.70
C THR A 137 15.00 6.84 -8.55
N GLN A 138 14.57 5.99 -9.48
CA GLN A 138 14.85 4.56 -9.47
C GLN A 138 16.35 4.28 -9.65
N THR A 139 16.79 3.18 -9.06
CA THR A 139 18.12 2.59 -9.21
C THR A 139 17.96 1.12 -9.63
N LEU A 140 19.04 0.44 -9.99
CA LEU A 140 19.00 -0.99 -10.31
C LEU A 140 18.46 -1.88 -9.18
N ALA A 141 18.47 -1.39 -7.93
CA ALA A 141 17.92 -2.08 -6.77
C ALA A 141 16.45 -1.74 -6.48
N SER A 142 15.79 -0.96 -7.35
CA SER A 142 14.40 -0.55 -7.15
C SER A 142 13.41 -1.62 -7.60
N ASP A 143 12.36 -1.81 -6.81
CA ASP A 143 11.17 -2.57 -7.18
C ASP A 143 10.32 -1.76 -8.18
N ILE A 144 9.42 -2.44 -8.88
CA ILE A 144 8.38 -1.82 -9.72
C ILE A 144 7.06 -1.79 -8.94
N ASP A 145 6.61 -0.60 -8.54
CA ASP A 145 5.35 -0.43 -7.80
C ASP A 145 4.20 -0.08 -8.77
N LEU A 146 3.36 -1.06 -9.12
CA LEU A 146 2.17 -0.83 -9.95
C LEU A 146 0.93 -0.53 -9.10
N VAL A 147 0.09 0.34 -9.62
CA VAL A 147 -1.22 0.70 -9.07
C VAL A 147 -2.29 0.28 -10.06
N VAL A 148 -3.38 -0.31 -9.59
CA VAL A 148 -4.55 -0.64 -10.40
C VAL A 148 -5.76 0.03 -9.79
N TYR A 149 -6.61 0.62 -10.63
CA TYR A 149 -7.70 1.51 -10.18
C TYR A 149 -9.11 0.91 -10.29
N ALA A 150 -9.22 -0.32 -10.76
CA ALA A 150 -10.48 -1.04 -10.89
C ALA A 150 -10.39 -2.43 -10.22
N PRO A 151 -11.34 -2.83 -9.35
CA PRO A 151 -11.31 -4.13 -8.68
C PRO A 151 -11.22 -5.32 -9.66
N ALA A 152 -12.06 -5.33 -10.69
CA ALA A 152 -12.09 -6.41 -11.67
C ALA A 152 -10.75 -6.53 -12.44
N THR A 153 -10.14 -5.39 -12.81
CA THR A 153 -8.82 -5.38 -13.45
C THR A 153 -7.73 -5.82 -12.49
N PHE A 154 -7.81 -5.47 -11.21
CA PHE A 154 -6.85 -5.92 -10.21
C PHE A 154 -6.92 -7.43 -10.00
N ASP A 155 -8.13 -7.99 -9.88
CA ASP A 155 -8.31 -9.45 -9.78
C ASP A 155 -7.82 -10.18 -11.03
N ALA A 156 -8.14 -9.66 -12.22
CA ALA A 156 -7.60 -10.19 -13.47
C ALA A 156 -6.06 -10.11 -13.49
N ALA A 157 -5.47 -9.00 -13.04
CA ALA A 157 -4.02 -8.85 -12.99
C ALA A 157 -3.36 -9.88 -12.06
N ARG A 158 -3.99 -10.20 -10.92
CA ARG A 158 -3.49 -11.26 -10.02
C ARG A 158 -3.55 -12.63 -10.66
N THR A 159 -4.61 -12.94 -11.41
CA THR A 159 -4.71 -14.16 -12.22
C THR A 159 -3.59 -14.22 -13.27
N VAL A 160 -3.37 -13.12 -13.99
CA VAL A 160 -2.27 -13.00 -14.96
C VAL A 160 -0.91 -13.21 -14.31
N VAL A 161 -0.67 -12.67 -13.11
CA VAL A 161 0.58 -12.94 -12.37
C VAL A 161 0.74 -14.44 -12.09
N ALA A 162 -0.30 -15.10 -11.60
CA ALA A 162 -0.25 -16.54 -11.31
C ALA A 162 0.05 -17.37 -12.57
N GLU A 163 -0.64 -17.09 -13.67
CA GLU A 163 -0.52 -17.82 -14.94
C GLU A 163 0.82 -17.53 -15.64
N ALA A 164 1.22 -16.26 -15.71
CA ALA A 164 2.47 -15.86 -16.34
C ALA A 164 3.70 -16.34 -15.55
N THR A 165 3.60 -16.51 -14.22
CA THR A 165 4.64 -17.19 -13.45
C THR A 165 4.67 -18.69 -13.75
N ALA A 166 3.51 -19.34 -13.91
CA ALA A 166 3.44 -20.77 -14.20
C ALA A 166 3.95 -21.15 -15.60
N ASP A 167 3.75 -20.28 -16.60
CA ASP A 167 4.19 -20.52 -17.98
C ASP A 167 5.57 -19.90 -18.33
N GLY A 168 6.20 -19.19 -17.38
CA GLY A 168 7.56 -18.67 -17.50
C GLY A 168 7.69 -17.29 -18.15
N ARG A 169 6.59 -16.57 -18.40
CA ARG A 169 6.63 -15.16 -18.83
C ARG A 169 7.04 -14.20 -17.70
N LEU A 170 6.80 -14.59 -16.46
CA LEU A 170 7.31 -13.96 -15.24
C LEU A 170 8.21 -14.94 -14.48
N ASP A 171 9.13 -14.41 -13.69
CA ASP A 171 10.05 -15.27 -12.95
C ASP A 171 9.32 -15.93 -11.76
N THR A 172 9.69 -17.18 -11.48
CA THR A 172 9.28 -17.85 -10.24
C THR A 172 10.14 -17.34 -9.07
N PRO A 173 9.55 -16.78 -8.00
CA PRO A 173 10.32 -16.29 -6.86
C PRO A 173 11.02 -17.43 -6.12
N THR A 174 12.32 -17.28 -5.85
CA THR A 174 13.10 -18.25 -5.08
C THR A 174 12.85 -18.12 -3.58
N GLU A 175 13.27 -19.11 -2.79
CA GLU A 175 13.22 -18.98 -1.33
C GLU A 175 14.06 -17.79 -0.82
N ALA A 176 15.20 -17.52 -1.47
CA ALA A 176 16.05 -16.37 -1.13
C ALA A 176 15.33 -15.04 -1.39
N ASP A 177 14.54 -14.95 -2.47
CA ASP A 177 13.72 -13.78 -2.74
C ASP A 177 12.67 -13.56 -1.65
N TRP A 178 12.01 -14.64 -1.22
CA TRP A 178 11.04 -14.58 -0.13
C TRP A 178 11.67 -14.20 1.21
N ARG A 179 12.84 -14.75 1.55
CA ARG A 179 13.58 -14.39 2.78
C ARG A 179 13.95 -12.92 2.78
N LYS A 180 14.48 -12.42 1.67
CA LYS A 180 14.80 -10.99 1.52
C LYS A 180 13.55 -10.11 1.65
N ALA A 181 12.43 -10.52 1.07
CA ALA A 181 11.17 -9.80 1.22
C ALA A 181 10.68 -9.79 2.68
N TYR A 182 10.74 -10.94 3.35
CA TYR A 182 10.37 -11.11 4.76
C TYR A 182 11.22 -10.24 5.70
N GLU A 183 12.54 -10.29 5.58
CA GLU A 183 13.47 -9.49 6.38
C GLU A 183 13.22 -7.98 6.22
N ARG A 184 12.88 -7.53 5.00
CA ARG A 184 12.53 -6.14 4.72
C ARG A 184 11.21 -5.72 5.36
N ARG A 185 10.26 -6.64 5.57
CA ARG A 185 8.98 -6.35 6.25
C ARG A 185 9.16 -6.24 7.76
N GLY A 186 10.03 -7.06 8.35
CA GLY A 186 10.21 -7.10 9.81
C GLY A 186 8.93 -7.47 10.57
N CYS A 187 8.03 -8.26 9.95
CA CYS A 187 6.76 -8.61 10.55
C CYS A 187 6.90 -9.67 11.65
N THR A 188 5.89 -9.76 12.53
CA THR A 188 5.89 -10.68 13.68
C THR A 188 5.64 -12.15 13.32
N LEU A 189 5.12 -12.44 12.13
CA LEU A 189 4.89 -13.82 11.68
C LEU A 189 6.19 -14.59 11.57
N ALA A 190 6.16 -15.91 11.79
CA ALA A 190 7.25 -16.79 11.37
C ALA A 190 7.41 -16.77 9.84
N PHE A 191 8.59 -17.11 9.34
CA PHE A 191 8.86 -17.10 7.90
C PHE A 191 7.94 -18.04 7.13
N GLU A 192 7.64 -19.20 7.70
CA GLU A 192 6.77 -20.23 7.13
C GLU A 192 5.33 -19.71 6.99
N ASP A 193 4.80 -19.09 8.04
CA ASP A 193 3.48 -18.44 8.04
C ASP A 193 3.44 -17.31 7.01
N TYR A 194 4.44 -16.43 7.02
CA TYR A 194 4.56 -15.35 6.05
C TYR A 194 4.56 -15.88 4.61
N LEU A 195 5.37 -16.90 4.32
CA LEU A 195 5.50 -17.48 3.00
C LEU A 195 4.19 -18.15 2.54
N TRP A 196 3.52 -18.88 3.44
CA TRP A 196 2.21 -19.47 3.17
C TRP A 196 1.20 -18.39 2.74
N HIS A 197 1.19 -17.26 3.44
CA HIS A 197 0.33 -16.13 3.13
C HIS A 197 0.68 -15.45 1.81
N GLU A 198 1.96 -15.18 1.53
CA GLU A 198 2.35 -14.48 0.32
C GLU A 198 2.05 -15.28 -0.96
N ARG A 199 2.26 -16.60 -0.92
CA ARG A 199 2.10 -17.50 -2.08
C ARG A 199 0.69 -17.56 -2.67
N ARG A 200 -0.31 -17.10 -1.92
CA ARG A 200 -1.73 -17.18 -2.31
C ARG A 200 -2.36 -15.82 -2.64
N LYS A 201 -1.58 -14.73 -2.59
CA LYS A 201 -2.06 -13.38 -2.87
C LYS A 201 -1.94 -12.99 -4.34
N PHE A 202 -0.85 -13.38 -4.99
CA PHE A 202 -0.52 -13.05 -6.38
C PHE A 202 -0.55 -11.55 -6.71
N ASN A 203 -0.35 -10.69 -5.72
CA ASN A 203 -0.20 -9.23 -5.88
C ASN A 203 1.27 -8.79 -5.80
N THR A 204 2.21 -9.73 -5.91
CA THR A 204 3.65 -9.50 -6.05
C THR A 204 4.20 -10.54 -7.02
N GLY A 205 5.28 -10.20 -7.72
CA GLY A 205 5.98 -11.13 -8.61
C GLY A 205 7.35 -10.60 -9.02
N PHE A 206 7.98 -11.27 -9.98
CA PHE A 206 9.30 -10.91 -10.49
C PHE A 206 9.31 -10.90 -12.02
N ILE A 207 10.03 -9.93 -12.58
CA ILE A 207 10.30 -9.85 -14.02
C ILE A 207 11.78 -9.58 -14.24
N GLU A 208 12.48 -10.51 -14.89
CA GLU A 208 13.91 -10.43 -15.16
C GLU A 208 14.75 -10.10 -13.91
N GLY A 209 14.46 -10.77 -12.79
CA GLY A 209 15.11 -10.58 -11.49
C GLY A 209 14.72 -9.29 -10.76
N THR A 210 13.73 -8.53 -11.26
CA THR A 210 13.21 -7.32 -10.59
C THR A 210 11.85 -7.60 -9.99
N LYS A 211 11.74 -7.42 -8.66
CA LYS A 211 10.49 -7.55 -7.93
C LYS A 211 9.50 -6.45 -8.35
N PHE A 212 8.22 -6.80 -8.44
CA PHE A 212 7.12 -5.85 -8.60
C PHE A 212 5.98 -6.13 -7.60
N ASP A 213 5.24 -5.08 -7.24
CA ASP A 213 4.03 -5.16 -6.41
C ASP A 213 2.82 -4.61 -7.21
N LEU A 214 1.64 -5.19 -6.99
CA LEU A 214 0.35 -4.67 -7.43
C LEU A 214 -0.41 -4.12 -6.22
N THR A 215 -0.85 -2.86 -6.30
CA THR A 215 -1.73 -2.26 -5.28
C THR A 215 -3.04 -1.81 -5.91
N LEU A 216 -4.17 -2.21 -5.33
CA LEU A 216 -5.47 -1.65 -5.66
C LEU A 216 -5.65 -0.29 -4.99
N VAL A 217 -6.05 0.72 -5.77
CA VAL A 217 -6.42 2.05 -5.26
C VAL A 217 -7.81 2.39 -5.74
N LEU A 218 -8.75 2.48 -4.81
CA LEU A 218 -10.13 2.86 -5.09
C LEU A 218 -10.37 4.32 -4.71
N PRO A 219 -10.83 5.17 -5.64
CA PRO A 219 -11.37 6.49 -5.27
C PRO A 219 -12.46 6.33 -4.21
N GLY A 220 -12.39 7.14 -3.16
CA GLY A 220 -13.37 7.09 -2.08
C GLY A 220 -13.24 5.89 -1.12
N SER A 221 -12.16 5.08 -1.18
CA SER A 221 -11.94 4.00 -0.19
C SER A 221 -11.96 4.51 1.26
N TRP A 222 -11.55 5.76 1.44
CA TRP A 222 -11.58 6.45 2.71
C TRP A 222 -12.95 7.04 3.05
N ASP A 223 -13.89 7.21 2.13
CA ASP A 223 -15.16 7.94 2.36
C ASP A 223 -15.94 7.38 3.55
N SER A 224 -16.00 6.05 3.66
CA SER A 224 -16.64 5.33 4.75
C SER A 224 -15.81 5.23 6.04
N PHE A 225 -14.54 5.65 6.01
CA PHE A 225 -13.65 5.56 7.16
C PHE A 225 -13.98 6.64 8.20
N GLN A 226 -14.55 6.18 9.31
CA GLN A 226 -14.92 7.00 10.46
C GLN A 226 -13.74 7.20 11.42
N ALA A 227 -13.72 8.38 12.04
CA ALA A 227 -12.86 8.65 13.18
C ALA A 227 -13.23 7.74 14.35
N ALA A 228 -12.22 7.29 15.10
CA ALA A 228 -12.40 6.37 16.21
C ALA A 228 -11.38 6.66 17.31
N GLU A 229 -11.70 6.26 18.54
CA GLU A 229 -10.84 6.43 19.71
C GLU A 229 -10.00 5.17 19.95
N LYS A 230 -8.68 5.30 20.10
CA LYS A 230 -7.79 4.17 20.42
C LYS A 230 -7.94 3.72 21.87
N ARG A 231 -8.21 2.43 22.08
CA ARG A 231 -8.50 1.81 23.40
C ARG A 231 -7.52 0.71 23.85
N GLY A 232 -6.25 0.85 23.48
CA GLY A 232 -5.21 -0.16 23.75
C GLY A 232 -5.20 -1.32 22.73
N SER A 233 -4.40 -2.35 22.99
CA SER A 233 -4.21 -3.47 22.08
C SER A 233 -5.02 -4.71 22.48
N LEU A 234 -5.34 -5.55 21.49
CA LEU A 234 -6.05 -6.80 21.66
C LEU A 234 -5.48 -7.86 20.72
N ILE A 235 -5.37 -9.08 21.22
CA ILE A 235 -5.23 -10.29 20.41
C ILE A 235 -6.59 -10.99 20.42
N LEU A 236 -7.16 -11.24 19.24
CA LEU A 236 -8.43 -11.93 19.09
C LEU A 236 -8.31 -13.10 18.13
N ARG A 237 -9.19 -14.09 18.32
CA ARG A 237 -9.43 -15.17 17.36
C ARG A 237 -10.87 -15.10 16.89
N THR A 238 -11.08 -15.14 15.59
CA THR A 238 -12.40 -14.97 14.96
C THR A 238 -12.42 -15.56 13.57
N ARG A 239 -13.60 -15.72 12.98
CA ARG A 239 -13.76 -16.09 11.58
C ARG A 239 -13.96 -14.84 10.73
N VAL A 240 -13.33 -14.82 9.55
CA VAL A 240 -13.62 -13.84 8.52
C VAL A 240 -14.96 -14.18 7.87
N THR A 241 -15.90 -13.24 7.90
CA THR A 241 -17.24 -13.37 7.31
C THR A 241 -17.34 -12.70 5.94
N ASP A 242 -16.44 -11.75 5.65
CA ASP A 242 -16.37 -11.05 4.37
C ASP A 242 -14.95 -10.54 4.12
N ASP A 243 -14.38 -10.89 2.96
CA ASP A 243 -13.04 -10.51 2.50
C ASP A 243 -13.06 -9.65 1.22
N ARG A 244 -14.20 -9.09 0.80
CA ARG A 244 -14.30 -8.25 -0.40
C ARG A 244 -13.37 -7.04 -0.35
N GLY A 245 -13.10 -6.53 0.86
CA GLY A 245 -12.17 -5.42 1.10
C GLY A 245 -10.72 -5.86 1.33
N ALA A 246 -10.36 -7.12 1.16
CA ALA A 246 -9.04 -7.65 1.54
C ALA A 246 -7.87 -6.99 0.81
N PHE A 247 -8.09 -6.46 -0.39
CA PHE A 247 -7.06 -5.78 -1.19
C PHE A 247 -7.18 -4.24 -1.20
N GLU A 248 -8.18 -3.69 -0.51
CA GLU A 248 -8.37 -2.25 -0.41
C GLU A 248 -7.27 -1.59 0.45
N SER A 249 -7.28 -0.24 0.51
CA SER A 249 -6.41 0.52 1.41
C SER A 249 -7.27 1.45 2.28
N PRO A 250 -7.39 1.17 3.60
CA PRO A 250 -6.89 -0.03 4.29
C PRO A 250 -7.56 -1.32 3.82
N ALA A 251 -6.88 -2.46 3.97
CA ALA A 251 -7.50 -3.76 3.74
C ALA A 251 -8.51 -4.04 4.85
N ARG A 252 -9.64 -4.67 4.53
CA ARG A 252 -10.76 -4.87 5.44
C ARG A 252 -11.23 -6.32 5.43
N TYR A 253 -11.40 -6.86 6.63
CA TYR A 253 -11.97 -8.18 6.90
C TYR A 253 -13.13 -8.01 7.88
N LEU A 254 -14.36 -8.31 7.47
CA LEU A 254 -15.47 -8.39 8.43
C LEU A 254 -15.35 -9.71 9.19
N THR A 255 -15.78 -9.71 10.45
CA THR A 255 -15.59 -10.86 11.34
C THR A 255 -16.85 -11.18 12.14
N ASP A 256 -16.89 -12.37 12.72
CA ASP A 256 -17.96 -12.83 13.61
C ASP A 256 -17.68 -12.57 15.11
N HIS A 257 -16.64 -11.79 15.43
CA HIS A 257 -16.27 -11.52 16.82
C HIS A 257 -17.35 -10.63 17.50
N PRO A 258 -17.84 -10.99 18.70
CA PRO A 258 -18.98 -10.30 19.34
C PRO A 258 -18.80 -8.79 19.56
N ARG A 259 -17.55 -8.33 19.70
CA ARG A 259 -17.22 -6.91 19.94
C ARG A 259 -16.56 -6.21 18.76
N VAL A 260 -15.79 -6.96 17.97
CA VAL A 260 -14.90 -6.40 16.96
C VAL A 260 -15.44 -6.81 15.61
N GLY A 261 -16.27 -5.98 14.99
CA GLY A 261 -16.97 -6.37 13.76
C GLY A 261 -16.09 -6.40 12.51
N GLN A 262 -14.89 -5.80 12.58
CA GLN A 262 -13.95 -5.77 11.48
C GLN A 262 -12.49 -5.65 11.94
N VAL A 263 -11.59 -6.23 11.15
CA VAL A 263 -10.14 -6.02 11.23
C VAL A 263 -9.72 -5.22 10.00
N LEU A 264 -9.02 -4.10 10.22
CA LEU A 264 -8.44 -3.28 9.17
C LEU A 264 -6.92 -3.39 9.17
N SER A 265 -6.30 -3.45 7.99
CA SER A 265 -4.84 -3.40 7.85
C SER A 265 -4.39 -2.19 7.05
N PHE A 266 -3.56 -1.34 7.66
CA PHE A 266 -2.87 -0.22 7.01
C PHE A 266 -1.49 -0.61 6.46
N THR A 267 -1.00 -1.80 6.81
CA THR A 267 0.26 -2.31 6.27
C THR A 267 0.02 -3.20 5.06
N HIS A 268 0.84 -3.02 4.03
CA HIS A 268 0.83 -3.86 2.83
C HIS A 268 1.09 -5.34 3.13
N THR A 269 1.72 -5.66 4.26
CA THR A 269 2.05 -7.03 4.65
C THR A 269 0.80 -7.88 4.83
N TYR A 270 -0.27 -7.32 5.39
CA TYR A 270 -1.51 -8.06 5.65
C TYR A 270 -2.65 -7.70 4.68
N VAL A 271 -2.31 -7.15 3.51
CA VAL A 271 -3.25 -7.02 2.39
C VAL A 271 -3.43 -8.40 1.74
N GLY A 272 -4.67 -8.77 1.43
CA GLY A 272 -5.01 -10.09 0.87
C GLY A 272 -4.80 -11.26 1.84
N GLN A 273 -4.69 -10.99 3.15
CA GLN A 273 -4.16 -11.94 4.13
C GLN A 273 -5.07 -13.13 4.43
N ALA A 274 -6.38 -12.91 4.51
CA ALA A 274 -7.39 -13.89 4.91
C ALA A 274 -8.58 -13.88 3.95
N ARG A 275 -9.30 -15.01 3.87
CA ARG A 275 -10.47 -15.22 3.01
C ARG A 275 -11.72 -15.51 3.82
N THR A 276 -12.89 -15.26 3.22
CA THR A 276 -14.17 -15.60 3.84
C THR A 276 -14.22 -17.07 4.26
N GLY A 277 -14.64 -17.32 5.50
CA GLY A 277 -14.70 -18.65 6.12
C GLY A 277 -13.46 -19.05 6.91
N GLU A 278 -12.30 -18.41 6.68
CA GLU A 278 -11.07 -18.73 7.40
C GLU A 278 -11.10 -18.21 8.84
N LYS A 279 -10.50 -18.98 9.76
CA LYS A 279 -10.24 -18.52 11.13
C LYS A 279 -8.92 -17.74 11.14
N ILE A 280 -8.90 -16.62 11.85
CA ILE A 280 -7.70 -15.81 12.03
C ILE A 280 -7.41 -15.62 13.51
N GLU A 281 -6.12 -15.46 13.82
CA GLU A 281 -5.64 -14.77 15.01
C GLU A 281 -5.09 -13.42 14.57
N ALA A 282 -5.58 -12.34 15.17
CA ALA A 282 -5.18 -10.98 14.85
C ALA A 282 -4.76 -10.24 16.11
N SER A 283 -3.61 -9.57 16.04
CA SER A 283 -3.05 -8.71 17.09
C SER A 283 -2.97 -7.29 16.56
N GLY A 284 -3.55 -6.33 17.28
CA GLY A 284 -3.58 -4.94 16.84
C GLY A 284 -4.13 -3.96 17.86
N GLN A 285 -4.29 -2.72 17.43
CA GLN A 285 -4.85 -1.62 18.21
C GLN A 285 -6.38 -1.63 18.11
N VAL A 286 -7.08 -1.67 19.24
CA VAL A 286 -8.54 -1.54 19.28
C VAL A 286 -8.92 -0.07 19.12
N GLU A 287 -9.90 0.18 18.26
CA GLU A 287 -10.53 1.47 18.09
C GLU A 287 -12.03 1.37 18.34
N ALA A 288 -12.57 2.25 19.19
CA ALA A 288 -14.00 2.38 19.46
C ALA A 288 -14.64 3.38 18.51
N LEU A 289 -15.69 2.95 17.82
CA LEU A 289 -16.46 3.75 16.90
C LEU A 289 -17.56 4.56 17.64
N PRO A 290 -18.08 5.65 17.05
CA PRO A 290 -19.11 6.47 17.69
C PRO A 290 -20.41 5.74 18.03
N ASP A 291 -20.72 4.63 17.33
CA ASP A 291 -21.89 3.80 17.57
C ASP A 291 -21.68 2.75 18.69
N GLY A 292 -20.50 2.75 19.31
CA GLY A 292 -20.12 1.82 20.38
C GLY A 292 -19.55 0.48 19.89
N SER A 293 -19.52 0.23 18.58
CA SER A 293 -18.84 -0.94 18.02
C SER A 293 -17.32 -0.77 18.04
N GLU A 294 -16.57 -1.87 17.97
CA GLU A 294 -15.10 -1.83 17.92
C GLU A 294 -14.58 -2.36 16.58
N ARG A 295 -13.41 -1.86 16.19
CA ARG A 295 -12.59 -2.42 15.12
C ARG A 295 -11.16 -2.66 15.61
N LEU A 296 -10.47 -3.61 14.99
CA LEU A 296 -9.05 -3.85 15.23
C LEU A 296 -8.23 -3.26 14.09
N ILE A 297 -7.24 -2.44 14.40
CA ILE A 297 -6.28 -1.88 13.45
C ILE A 297 -4.98 -2.66 13.54
N VAL A 298 -4.52 -3.16 12.39
CA VAL A 298 -3.22 -3.78 12.19
C VAL A 298 -2.39 -2.89 11.27
N GLY A 299 -1.13 -2.63 11.62
CA GLY A 299 -0.32 -1.62 10.94
C GLY A 299 -0.52 -0.22 11.52
N SER A 300 -0.69 -0.08 12.84
CA SER A 300 -0.82 1.22 13.52
C SER A 300 0.40 2.13 13.35
N SER A 301 1.55 1.55 12.99
CA SER A 301 2.75 2.19 12.47
C SER A 301 3.28 1.44 11.26
N ARG A 302 4.32 1.96 10.58
CA ARG A 302 4.87 1.33 9.37
C ARG A 302 5.44 -0.06 9.66
N GLU A 303 6.15 -0.19 10.77
CA GLU A 303 6.77 -1.44 11.22
C GLU A 303 5.81 -2.27 12.09
N ALA A 304 4.91 -1.61 12.83
CA ALA A 304 3.88 -2.21 13.69
C ALA A 304 4.31 -3.48 14.45
N PRO A 305 5.39 -3.39 15.25
CA PRO A 305 5.93 -4.55 15.94
C PRO A 305 4.88 -5.17 16.88
N GLY A 306 4.67 -6.47 16.75
CA GLY A 306 3.69 -7.22 17.54
C GLY A 306 2.27 -7.23 16.96
N GLU A 307 2.00 -6.48 15.88
CA GLU A 307 0.72 -6.49 15.19
C GLU A 307 0.77 -7.45 14.00
N TYR A 308 -0.26 -8.27 13.85
CA TYR A 308 -0.34 -9.25 12.77
C TYR A 308 -1.75 -9.71 12.48
N ILE A 309 -1.94 -10.26 11.28
CA ILE A 309 -3.09 -11.10 10.94
C ILE A 309 -2.51 -12.44 10.49
N ARG A 310 -2.81 -13.51 11.22
CA ARG A 310 -2.42 -14.88 10.89
C ARG A 310 -3.67 -15.70 10.66
N VAL A 311 -3.73 -16.41 9.54
CA VAL A 311 -4.79 -17.41 9.36
C VAL A 311 -4.39 -18.65 10.14
N LEU A 312 -5.33 -19.19 10.89
CA LEU A 312 -5.16 -20.43 11.64
C LEU A 312 -5.47 -21.58 10.68
N HIS A 313 -4.42 -22.21 10.18
CA HIS A 313 -4.54 -23.48 9.46
C HIS A 313 -4.53 -24.56 10.52
N ASP A 314 -5.45 -25.51 10.43
CA ASP A 314 -5.39 -26.69 11.31
C ASP A 314 -4.01 -27.35 11.07
N GLU A 315 -3.19 -27.44 12.12
CA GLU A 315 -2.17 -28.48 12.16
C GLU A 315 -2.94 -29.78 11.97
N THR A 316 -2.68 -30.45 10.85
CA THR A 316 -3.30 -31.72 10.44
C THR A 316 -3.74 -32.56 11.65
N ASP A 317 -5.03 -32.91 11.68
CA ASP A 317 -5.56 -34.05 12.45
C ASP A 317 -4.67 -35.30 12.27
#